data_AF-A0A101HHU4-F1
#
_entry.id   AF-A0A101HHU4-F1
#
_cell.length_a   1.000
_cell.length_b   1.000
_cell.length_c   1.000
_cell.angle_alpha   90.00
_cell.angle_beta   90.00
_cell.angle_gamma   90.00
#
_symmetry.space_group_name_H-M   'P 1'
#
loop_
_entity.id
_entity.type
_entity.pdbx_description
1 polymer ?
#
loop_
_entity_poly.entity_id
_entity_poly.type
_entity_poly.pdbx_seq_one_letter_code
_entity_poly.pdbx_strand_id
1 'polypeptide(L)' 'MAKKKSTIKKIRIHNPVTNSYYKIRQKSTSAGKKGSIMGKWSSKKK' A
#
# COMPACT_ATOMS: atom_id res chain seq x y z
N MET A 1 25.60 -15.14 -6.51
CA MET A 1 25.29 -13.71 -6.30
C MET A 1 23.91 -13.56 -5.68
N ALA A 2 23.81 -13.24 -4.39
CA ALA A 2 22.52 -13.06 -3.72
C ALA A 2 21.90 -11.71 -4.12
N LYS A 3 20.76 -11.73 -4.82
CA LYS A 3 20.02 -10.50 -5.16
C LYS A 3 19.49 -9.88 -3.85
N LYS A 4 20.02 -8.72 -3.46
CA LYS A 4 19.53 -7.92 -2.33
C LYS A 4 18.05 -7.57 -2.59
N LYS A 5 17.12 -8.17 -1.82
CA LYS A 5 15.69 -7.84 -1.94
C LYS A 5 15.50 -6.39 -1.49
N SER A 6 15.24 -5.50 -2.45
CA SER A 6 14.72 -4.17 -2.16
C SER A 6 13.38 -4.31 -1.43
N THR A 7 13.35 -3.96 -0.14
CA THR A 7 12.12 -3.89 0.64
C THR A 7 11.33 -2.70 0.11
N ILE A 8 10.33 -2.98 -0.73
CA ILE A 8 9.44 -1.94 -1.23
C ILE A 8 8.72 -1.33 -0.03
N LYS A 9 9.08 -0.07 0.33
CA LYS A 9 8.43 0.68 1.40
C LYS A 9 6.93 0.73 1.10
N LYS A 10 6.09 0.22 2.01
CA LYS A 10 4.63 0.21 1.85
C LYS A 10 4.13 1.65 1.89
N ILE A 11 3.62 2.16 0.77
CA ILE A 11 3.04 3.51 0.68
C ILE A 11 1.59 3.45 1.16
N ARG A 12 1.23 4.37 2.07
CA ARG A 12 -0.12 4.53 2.62
C ARG A 12 -0.49 6.00 2.69
N ILE A 13 -1.78 6.27 2.58
CA ILE A 13 -2.37 7.61 2.77
C ILE A 13 -3.15 7.59 4.09
N HIS A 14 -2.94 8.58 4.95
CA HIS A 14 -3.73 8.80 6.15
C HIS A 14 -4.94 9.68 5.82
N ASN A 15 -6.12 9.26 6.27
CA ASN A 15 -7.32 10.07 6.27
C ASN A 15 -7.56 10.54 7.72
N PRO A 16 -7.40 11.85 8.01
CA PRO A 16 -7.56 12.38 9.36
C PRO A 16 -9.01 12.37 9.85
N VAL A 17 -10.00 12.46 8.93
CA VAL A 17 -11.43 12.51 9.29
C VAL A 17 -11.89 11.20 9.92
N THR A 18 -11.46 10.06 9.37
CA THR A 18 -11.84 8.73 9.86
C THR A 18 -10.71 8.02 10.61
N ASN A 19 -9.62 8.75 10.90
CA ASN A 19 -8.35 8.25 11.41
C ASN A 19 -7.90 6.91 10.78
N SER A 20 -8.15 6.77 9.48
CA SER A 20 -7.95 5.51 8.75
C SER A 20 -6.77 5.62 7.81
N TYR A 21 -6.12 4.49 7.52
CA TYR A 21 -5.08 4.43 6.51
C TYR A 21 -5.63 3.75 5.26
N TYR A 22 -5.17 4.17 4.09
CA TYR A 22 -5.49 3.55 2.80
C TYR A 22 -4.22 3.03 2.15
N LYS A 23 -4.30 1.84 1.56
CA LYS A 23 -3.18 1.21 0.85
C LYS A 23 -3.11 1.73 -0.59
N ILE A 24 -1.92 2.11 -1.03
CA ILE A 24 -1.67 2.55 -2.40
C ILE A 24 -1.03 1.44 -3.23
N ARG A 25 -1.52 1.26 -4.45
CA ARG A 25 -0.98 0.29 -5.40
C ARG A 25 0.39 0.75 -5.91
N GLN A 26 1.41 -0.08 -5.74
CA GLN A 26 2.80 0.31 -6.07
C GLN A 26 3.21 -0.01 -7.51
N LYS A 27 2.47 -0.92 -8.15
CA LYS A 27 2.70 -1.35 -9.53
C LYS A 27 1.39 -1.34 -10.30
N SER A 28 1.46 -0.99 -11.57
CA SER A 28 0.32 -1.17 -12.47
C SER A 28 0.15 -2.66 -12.78
N THR A 29 -1.09 -3.11 -12.76
CA THR A 29 -1.52 -4.49 -13.01
C THR A 29 -2.83 -4.45 -13.80
N SER A 30 -3.30 -5.58 -14.31
CA SER A 30 -4.65 -5.67 -14.90
C SER A 30 -5.76 -5.17 -13.96
N ALA A 31 -5.60 -5.36 -12.65
CA ALA A 31 -6.54 -4.89 -11.63
C ALA A 31 -6.42 -3.39 -11.28
N GLY A 32 -5.57 -2.60 -11.94
CA GLY A 32 -5.47 -1.15 -11.74
C GLY A 32 -4.06 -0.58 -11.84
N LYS A 33 -3.98 0.76 -11.87
CA LYS A 33 -2.75 1.52 -12.10
C LYS A 33 -1.96 1.79 -10.81
N LYS A 34 -0.64 1.99 -10.93
CA LYS A 34 0.20 2.51 -9.84
C LYS A 34 -0.37 3.83 -9.32
N GLY A 35 -0.40 4.01 -8.00
CA GLY A 35 -0.91 5.21 -7.33
C GLY A 35 -2.38 5.15 -6.95
N SER A 36 -3.15 4.16 -7.43
CA SER A 36 -4.55 4.03 -7.04
C SER A 36 -4.73 3.49 -5.62
N ILE A 37 -5.83 3.90 -4.99
CA ILE A 37 -6.24 3.39 -3.67
C ILE A 37 -6.76 1.96 -3.86
N MET A 38 -6.13 1.01 -3.18
CA MET A 38 -6.57 -0.40 -3.18
C MET A 38 -7.68 -0.67 -2.15
N GLY A 39 -7.75 0.14 -1.09
CA GLY A 39 -8.70 -0.04 0.00
C GLY A 39 -8.14 0.40 1.35
N LYS A 40 -8.95 0.26 2.40
CA LYS A 40 -8.53 0.54 3.78
C LYS A 40 -7.40 -0.41 4.18
N TRP A 41 -6.37 0.17 4.76
CA TRP A 41 -5.30 -0.55 5.43
C TRP A 41 -5.81 -0.97 6.80
N SER A 42 -6.12 -2.26 6.96
CA SER A 42 -6.27 -2.84 8.28
C SER A 42 -4.89 -3.09 8.88
N SER A 43 -4.60 -2.50 10.04
CA SER A 43 -3.63 -3.13 10.92
C SER A 43 -4.29 -4.44 11.35
N LYS A 44 -3.79 -5.59 10.89
CA LYS A 44 -4.13 -6.85 11.55
C LYS A 44 -3.63 -6.73 12.99
N LYS A 45 -4.52 -6.33 13.91
CA LYS A 45 -4.37 -6.63 15.33
C LYS A 45 -4.88 -8.06 15.51
N LYS A 46 -3.98 -8.99 15.76
CA LYS A 46 -4.22 -10.12 16.65
C LYS A 46 -3.29 -9.92 17.82
#